data_AF-A0A660PN44-F1
#
_entry.id   AF-A0A660PN44-F1
#
_cell.length_a   1.000
_cell.length_b   1.000
_cell.length_c   1.000
_cell.angle_alpha   90.00
_cell.angle_beta   90.00
_cell.angle_gamma   90.00
#
_symmetry.space_group_name_H-M   'P 1'
#
loop_
_entity.id
_entity.type
_entity.pdbx_description
1 polymer ?
#
loop_
_entity_poly.entity_id
_entity_poly.type
_entity_poly.pdbx_seq_one_letter_code
_entity_poly.pdbx_strand_id
1 'polypeptide(L)'
;MAVRIESYIDDLFNYLDIYKNRQSEFKTEAFLQTYNGVSAVFNTLRQQRDEAVQIDLYFLDKIKATPLADSDLREITIQVLITYFESEADTDGQSNKAFSYCRGLRTVKQDVPYFENYLMPLLLKERSLKDNFKLNLFFLDEIARYINKFGRPFNPHLTPEEFAAKNSPLKLLELARRRQQLGKDLILDRNSLEFDLKRLGVFNKVSEKNKLIAQYLDEWKYLEKSDFLSKLKNWLSEFGGKIGGAFTSFKYFSLVITQRKAAYLFYSLIIILFLLLAVYIPSKWRENSQTKFEQLQKRASEIPSGSGR
;
A
#
# COMPACT_ATOMS: atom_id res chain seq x y z
N MET A 1 31.58 -0.87 19.40
CA MET A 1 30.45 -0.73 18.47
C MET A 1 29.24 -1.46 19.05
N ALA A 2 29.46 -2.65 19.62
CA ALA A 2 28.53 -3.48 20.39
C ALA A 2 27.60 -2.72 21.36
N VAL A 3 28.16 -1.98 22.32
CA VAL A 3 27.38 -1.24 23.36
C VAL A 3 26.34 -0.29 22.75
N ARG A 4 26.62 0.27 21.57
CA ARG A 4 25.68 1.17 20.88
C ARG A 4 24.59 0.38 20.16
N ILE A 5 24.90 -0.78 19.59
CA ILE A 5 23.93 -1.64 18.89
C ILE A 5 22.97 -2.28 19.89
N GLU A 6 23.46 -2.77 21.03
CA GLU A 6 22.61 -3.33 22.09
C GLU A 6 21.54 -2.33 22.56
N SER A 7 21.90 -1.04 22.70
CA SER A 7 20.93 0.02 23.01
C SER A 7 19.84 0.18 21.94
N TYR A 8 20.19 0.08 20.65
CA TYR A 8 19.18 0.10 19.58
C TYR A 8 18.31 -1.15 19.58
N ILE A 9 18.85 -2.31 19.95
CA ILE A 9 18.09 -3.55 20.12
C ILE A 9 17.13 -3.39 21.31
N ASP A 10 17.58 -2.86 22.44
CA ASP A 10 16.74 -2.54 23.59
C ASP A 10 15.57 -1.63 23.20
N ASP A 11 15.85 -0.52 22.50
CA ASP A 11 14.84 0.40 22.03
C ASP A 11 13.85 -0.29 21.08
N LEU A 12 14.33 -1.13 20.17
CA LEU A 12 13.49 -1.89 19.25
C LEU A 12 12.51 -2.78 20.02
N PHE A 13 12.99 -3.56 20.99
CA PHE A 13 12.15 -4.45 21.79
C PHE A 13 11.18 -3.67 22.68
N ASN A 14 11.60 -2.54 23.24
CA ASN A 14 10.71 -1.64 23.97
C ASN A 14 9.59 -1.08 23.07
N TYR A 15 9.88 -0.75 21.80
CA TYR A 15 8.82 -0.35 20.86
C TYR A 15 7.83 -1.48 20.55
N LEU A 16 8.28 -2.73 20.49
CA LEU A 16 7.39 -3.88 20.33
C LEU A 16 6.46 -4.01 21.55
N ASP A 17 6.96 -3.77 22.75
CA ASP A 17 6.17 -3.80 23.99
C ASP A 17 5.20 -2.61 24.07
N ILE A 18 5.62 -1.41 23.66
CA ILE A 18 4.76 -0.22 23.56
C ILE A 18 3.64 -0.48 22.55
N TYR A 19 3.95 -1.02 21.37
CA TYR A 19 2.96 -1.32 20.34
C TYR A 19 1.85 -2.25 20.86
N LYS A 20 2.21 -3.25 21.66
CA LYS A 20 1.26 -4.16 22.29
C LYS A 20 0.45 -3.46 23.38
N ASN A 21 1.13 -2.91 24.39
CA ASN A 21 0.51 -2.55 25.66
C ASN A 21 0.03 -1.08 25.73
N ARG A 22 0.67 -0.18 24.97
CA ARG A 22 0.51 1.27 25.06
C ARG A 22 0.48 1.91 23.67
N GLN A 23 -0.48 1.49 22.84
CA GLN A 23 -0.54 1.88 21.43
C GLN A 23 -0.51 3.39 21.19
N SER A 24 -1.13 4.20 22.06
CA SER A 24 -1.13 5.67 21.95
C SER A 24 0.27 6.28 22.06
N GLU A 25 1.22 5.59 22.67
CA GLU A 25 2.62 6.01 22.81
C GLU A 25 3.50 5.52 21.64
N PHE A 26 2.99 4.63 20.79
CA PHE A 26 3.76 4.05 19.70
C PHE A 26 4.05 5.08 18.60
N LYS A 27 5.34 5.32 18.37
CA LYS A 27 5.82 6.25 17.33
C LYS A 27 6.37 5.47 16.14
N THR A 28 5.59 5.38 15.07
CA THR A 28 5.95 4.62 13.86
C THR A 28 7.30 5.04 13.28
N GLU A 29 7.56 6.34 13.11
CA GLU A 29 8.84 6.79 12.55
C GLU A 29 10.03 6.37 13.40
N ALA A 30 9.91 6.50 14.72
CA ALA A 30 11.00 6.18 15.64
C ALA A 30 11.28 4.67 15.64
N PHE A 31 10.24 3.83 15.59
CA PHE A 31 10.38 2.40 15.41
C PHE A 31 11.12 2.06 14.10
N LEU A 32 10.70 2.66 12.97
CA LEU A 32 11.32 2.41 11.66
C LEU A 32 12.78 2.85 11.62
N GLN A 33 13.10 4.02 12.20
CA GLN A 33 14.48 4.50 12.31
C GLN A 33 15.35 3.56 13.16
N THR A 34 14.79 3.08 14.28
CA THR A 34 15.48 2.13 15.17
C THR A 34 15.74 0.80 14.45
N TYR A 35 14.73 0.24 13.79
CA TYR A 35 14.87 -0.96 12.98
C TYR A 35 15.98 -0.81 11.93
N ASN A 36 15.94 0.28 11.16
CA ASN A 36 16.93 0.54 10.11
C ASN A 36 18.34 0.76 10.69
N GLY A 37 18.45 1.39 11.87
CA GLY A 37 19.72 1.53 12.57
C GLY A 37 20.33 0.18 12.97
N VAL A 38 19.49 -0.75 13.41
CA VAL A 38 19.90 -2.13 13.72
C VAL A 38 20.27 -2.89 12.45
N SER A 39 19.48 -2.86 11.39
CA SER A 39 19.77 -3.62 10.17
C SER A 39 20.99 -3.08 9.40
N ALA A 40 21.26 -1.78 9.46
CA ALA A 40 22.38 -1.15 8.77
C ALA A 40 23.75 -1.68 9.23
N VAL A 41 23.87 -2.17 10.46
CA VAL A 41 25.15 -2.66 11.00
C VAL A 41 25.45 -4.12 10.66
N PHE A 42 24.49 -4.88 10.12
CA PHE A 42 24.67 -6.32 9.87
C PHE A 42 25.82 -6.63 8.92
N ASN A 43 25.95 -5.86 7.83
CA ASN A 43 27.07 -5.99 6.90
C ASN A 43 28.41 -5.65 7.54
N THR A 44 28.44 -4.72 8.50
CA THR A 44 29.66 -4.39 9.25
C THR A 44 30.02 -5.51 10.22
N LEU A 45 29.03 -6.08 10.91
CA LEU A 45 29.22 -7.21 11.83
C LEU A 45 29.76 -8.46 11.14
N ARG A 46 29.47 -8.63 9.84
CA ARG A 46 30.09 -9.66 9.00
C ARG A 46 31.63 -9.67 9.07
N GLN A 47 32.25 -8.50 9.25
CA GLN A 47 33.71 -8.36 9.36
C GLN A 47 34.22 -8.47 10.81
N GLN A 48 33.31 -8.46 11.80
CA GLN A 48 33.59 -8.42 13.23
C GLN A 48 32.95 -9.62 13.91
N ARG A 49 33.54 -10.80 13.70
CA ARG A 49 32.97 -12.09 14.11
C ARG A 49 32.56 -12.18 15.58
N ASP A 50 33.45 -11.81 16.50
CA ASP A 50 33.15 -11.92 17.94
C ASP A 50 31.98 -11.01 18.34
N GLU A 51 31.88 -9.84 17.69
CA GLU A 51 30.78 -8.91 17.90
C GLU A 51 29.46 -9.46 17.31
N ALA A 52 29.50 -10.09 16.13
CA ALA A 52 28.34 -10.75 15.55
C ALA A 52 27.78 -11.87 16.46
N VAL A 53 28.66 -12.68 17.06
CA VAL A 53 28.25 -13.74 18.01
C VAL A 53 27.63 -13.13 19.27
N GLN A 54 28.21 -12.07 19.83
CA GLN A 54 27.64 -11.39 21.00
C GLN A 54 26.25 -10.82 20.70
N ILE A 55 26.09 -10.14 19.55
CA ILE A 55 24.81 -9.57 19.12
C ILE A 55 23.76 -10.66 18.85
N ASP A 56 24.14 -11.78 18.24
CA ASP A 56 23.25 -12.94 18.04
C ASP A 56 22.72 -13.50 19.37
N LEU A 57 23.60 -13.68 20.36
CA LEU A 57 23.22 -14.12 21.70
C LEU A 57 22.32 -13.08 22.39
N TYR A 58 22.64 -11.80 22.25
CA TYR A 58 21.83 -10.72 22.80
C TYR A 58 20.41 -10.70 22.21
N PHE A 59 20.29 -10.85 20.88
CA PHE A 59 18.99 -11.03 20.23
C PHE A 59 18.26 -12.25 20.77
N LEU A 60 18.93 -13.40 20.88
CA LEU A 60 18.33 -14.64 21.36
C LEU A 60 17.69 -14.45 22.74
N ASP A 61 18.38 -13.78 23.67
CA ASP A 61 17.89 -13.53 25.01
C ASP A 61 16.64 -12.64 25.00
N LYS A 62 16.66 -11.56 24.22
CA LYS A 62 15.49 -10.66 24.05
C LYS A 62 14.31 -11.35 23.37
N ILE A 63 14.57 -12.23 22.41
CA ILE A 63 13.54 -13.00 21.71
C ILE A 63 12.87 -13.98 22.66
N LYS A 64 13.65 -14.72 23.47
CA LYS A 64 13.13 -15.71 24.43
C LYS A 64 12.32 -15.09 25.55
N ALA A 65 12.56 -13.83 25.89
CA ALA A 65 11.86 -13.14 26.97
C ALA A 65 10.34 -13.01 26.72
N THR A 66 9.87 -13.04 25.48
CA THR A 66 8.43 -12.91 25.17
C THR A 66 8.07 -13.70 23.90
N PRO A 67 6.97 -14.46 23.86
CA PRO A 67 6.56 -15.24 22.69
C PRO A 67 6.49 -14.40 21.39
N LEU A 68 6.84 -14.99 20.25
CA LEU A 68 6.77 -14.28 18.96
C LEU A 68 5.34 -13.88 18.58
N ALA A 69 4.39 -14.78 18.80
CA ALA A 69 2.97 -14.61 18.47
C ALA A 69 2.24 -13.60 19.38
N ASP A 70 2.96 -12.93 20.28
CA ASP A 70 2.40 -11.98 21.24
C ASP A 70 1.86 -10.70 20.57
N SER A 71 2.41 -10.32 19.41
CA SER A 71 1.81 -9.35 18.50
C SER A 71 2.27 -9.60 17.07
N ASP A 72 1.45 -9.17 16.09
CA ASP A 72 1.82 -9.25 14.67
C ASP A 72 3.08 -8.45 14.34
N LEU A 73 3.22 -7.25 14.92
CA LEU A 73 4.44 -6.46 14.77
C LEU A 73 5.66 -7.21 15.30
N ARG A 74 5.58 -7.82 16.48
CA ARG A 74 6.70 -8.60 17.06
C ARG A 74 7.09 -9.77 16.15
N GLU A 75 6.12 -10.55 15.73
CA GLU A 75 6.36 -11.71 14.87
C GLU A 75 7.01 -11.32 13.55
N ILE A 76 6.43 -10.35 12.83
CA ILE A 76 6.96 -9.89 11.54
C ILE A 76 8.35 -9.28 11.72
N THR A 77 8.53 -8.40 12.71
CA THR A 77 9.81 -7.71 12.96
C THR A 77 10.93 -8.69 13.21
N ILE A 78 10.74 -9.61 14.16
CA ILE A 78 11.79 -10.55 14.58
C ILE A 78 12.08 -11.53 13.45
N GLN A 79 11.06 -12.09 12.80
CA GLN A 79 11.27 -13.08 11.75
C GLN A 79 12.00 -12.48 10.53
N VAL A 80 11.67 -11.25 10.14
CA VAL A 80 12.35 -10.56 9.04
C VAL A 80 13.78 -10.17 9.44
N LEU A 81 13.93 -9.49 10.59
CA LEU A 81 15.22 -8.95 11.04
C LEU A 81 16.26 -10.05 11.29
N ILE A 82 15.88 -11.13 11.97
CA ILE A 82 16.82 -12.20 12.33
C ILE A 82 17.19 -13.05 11.12
N THR A 83 16.28 -13.25 10.18
CA THR A 83 16.63 -13.88 8.89
C THR A 83 17.61 -13.01 8.10
N TYR A 84 17.43 -11.69 8.11
CA TYR A 84 18.41 -10.78 7.52
C TYR A 84 19.77 -10.82 8.22
N PHE A 85 19.76 -10.86 9.55
CA PHE A 85 20.99 -10.95 10.33
C PHE A 85 21.80 -12.19 9.95
N GLU A 86 21.15 -13.36 9.89
CA GLU A 86 21.82 -14.59 9.45
C GLU A 86 22.37 -14.46 8.03
N SER A 87 21.57 -13.99 7.07
CA SER A 87 21.99 -13.97 5.67
C SER A 87 23.06 -12.91 5.35
N GLU A 88 23.21 -11.87 6.17
CA GLU A 88 24.17 -10.78 5.96
C GLU A 88 25.41 -10.87 6.86
N ALA A 89 25.24 -11.29 8.13
CA ALA A 89 26.29 -11.26 9.14
C ALA A 89 26.91 -12.64 9.42
N ASP A 90 26.16 -13.75 9.28
CA ASP A 90 26.69 -15.09 9.55
C ASP A 90 27.48 -15.62 8.35
N THR A 91 28.81 -15.64 8.46
CA THR A 91 29.69 -16.14 7.39
C THR A 91 30.14 -17.58 7.58
N ASP A 92 30.11 -18.09 8.80
CA ASP A 92 30.75 -19.35 9.22
C ASP A 92 29.85 -20.26 10.06
N GLY A 93 28.58 -19.89 10.25
CA GLY A 93 27.59 -20.69 10.97
C GLY A 93 27.59 -20.47 12.48
N GLN A 94 28.30 -19.45 13.00
CA GLN A 94 28.51 -19.28 14.44
C GLN A 94 27.58 -18.24 15.07
N SER A 95 27.10 -17.27 14.31
CA SER A 95 26.18 -16.22 14.76
C SER A 95 24.76 -16.46 14.22
N ASN A 96 24.21 -17.66 14.48
CA ASN A 96 22.89 -18.07 14.01
C ASN A 96 22.00 -18.68 15.09
N LYS A 97 22.30 -18.49 16.37
CA LYS A 97 21.52 -19.03 17.48
C LYS A 97 20.13 -18.40 17.54
N ALA A 98 20.01 -17.09 17.38
CA ALA A 98 18.73 -16.40 17.29
C ALA A 98 17.92 -16.87 16.08
N PHE A 99 18.58 -17.01 14.93
CA PHE A 99 17.95 -17.52 13.71
C PHE A 99 17.48 -18.96 13.86
N SER A 100 18.33 -19.85 14.34
CA SER A 100 18.01 -21.26 14.58
C SER A 100 16.83 -21.42 15.53
N TYR A 101 16.78 -20.60 16.58
CA TYR A 101 15.65 -20.56 17.50
C TYR A 101 14.36 -20.12 16.78
N CYS A 102 14.37 -18.99 16.08
CA CYS A 102 13.20 -18.47 15.36
C CYS A 102 12.72 -19.45 14.28
N ARG A 103 13.64 -20.02 13.52
CA ARG A 103 13.39 -21.06 12.51
C ARG A 103 12.79 -22.31 13.14
N GLY A 104 13.25 -22.67 14.34
CA GLY A 104 12.69 -23.76 15.16
C GLY A 104 11.20 -23.59 15.47
N LEU A 105 10.73 -22.35 15.60
CA LEU A 105 9.31 -22.02 15.86
C LEU A 105 8.43 -22.00 14.60
N ARG A 106 9.01 -21.92 13.40
CA ARG A 106 8.25 -21.85 12.14
C ARG A 106 7.59 -23.18 11.79
N THR A 107 6.41 -23.11 11.18
CA THR A 107 5.76 -24.25 10.53
C THR A 107 6.53 -24.69 9.28
N VAL A 108 7.11 -23.74 8.54
CA VAL A 108 7.93 -23.98 7.35
C VAL A 108 9.36 -23.50 7.62
N LYS A 109 10.32 -24.42 7.52
CA LYS A 109 11.73 -24.14 7.87
C LYS A 109 12.50 -23.38 6.80
N GLN A 110 12.03 -23.37 5.55
CA GLN A 110 12.70 -22.67 4.45
C GLN A 110 12.28 -21.20 4.48
N ASP A 111 13.23 -20.27 4.35
CA ASP A 111 12.97 -18.83 4.48
C ASP A 111 12.00 -18.32 3.43
N VAL A 112 12.29 -18.55 2.14
CA VAL A 112 11.43 -18.07 1.04
C VAL A 112 9.99 -18.57 1.18
N PRO A 113 9.70 -19.88 1.31
CA PRO A 113 8.33 -20.35 1.48
C PRO A 113 7.67 -19.87 2.78
N TYR A 114 8.43 -19.63 3.85
CA TYR A 114 7.88 -19.05 5.08
C TYR A 114 7.47 -17.59 4.88
N PHE A 115 8.31 -16.77 4.25
CA PHE A 115 7.98 -15.38 3.96
C PHE A 115 6.75 -15.30 3.05
N GLU A 116 6.71 -16.14 2.02
CA GLU A 116 5.66 -16.14 1.00
C GLU A 116 4.31 -16.68 1.47
N ASN A 117 4.32 -17.78 2.23
CA ASN A 117 3.10 -18.50 2.58
C ASN A 117 2.65 -18.27 4.03
N TYR A 118 3.47 -17.62 4.85
CA TYR A 118 3.12 -17.31 6.25
C TYR A 118 3.20 -15.81 6.56
N LEU A 119 4.37 -15.18 6.39
CA LEU A 119 4.53 -13.76 6.76
C LEU A 119 3.72 -12.82 5.86
N MET A 120 3.69 -13.07 4.55
CA MET A 120 2.90 -12.27 3.61
C MET A 120 1.39 -12.32 3.92
N PRO A 121 0.78 -13.50 4.15
CA PRO A 121 -0.58 -13.58 4.68
C PRO A 121 -0.78 -12.87 6.03
N LEU A 122 0.16 -13.01 6.97
CA LEU A 122 0.11 -12.32 8.27
C LEU A 122 0.17 -10.80 8.12
N LEU A 123 0.97 -10.29 7.19
CA LEU A 123 1.08 -8.86 6.88
C LEU A 123 -0.20 -8.33 6.23
N LEU A 124 -0.90 -9.14 5.43
CA LEU A 124 -2.05 -8.70 4.64
C LEU A 124 -3.42 -9.12 5.22
N LYS A 125 -3.43 -9.74 6.40
CA LYS A 125 -4.67 -10.03 7.12
C LYS A 125 -5.41 -8.72 7.44
N GLU A 126 -6.73 -8.82 7.61
CA GLU A 126 -7.54 -7.68 8.02
C GLU A 126 -7.05 -7.14 9.38
N ARG A 127 -6.91 -5.81 9.51
CA ARG A 127 -6.40 -5.13 10.71
C ARG A 127 -4.97 -5.52 11.11
N SER A 128 -4.19 -6.10 10.20
CA SER A 128 -2.76 -6.34 10.44
C SER A 128 -2.06 -5.04 10.79
N LEU A 129 -1.12 -5.12 11.72
CA LEU A 129 -0.34 -3.99 12.21
C LEU A 129 -1.24 -2.85 12.73
N LYS A 130 -2.43 -3.20 13.25
CA LYS A 130 -3.48 -2.27 13.71
C LYS A 130 -3.82 -1.19 12.67
N ASP A 131 -3.91 -1.60 11.41
CA ASP A 131 -4.19 -0.75 10.25
C ASP A 131 -3.14 0.35 9.99
N ASN A 132 -1.93 0.20 10.54
CA ASN A 132 -0.83 1.12 10.29
C ASN A 132 -0.19 0.83 8.92
N PHE A 133 -0.72 1.51 7.90
CA PHE A 133 -0.26 1.33 6.51
C PHE A 133 1.24 1.60 6.33
N LYS A 134 1.81 2.55 7.06
CA LYS A 134 3.24 2.86 6.96
C LYS A 134 4.12 1.71 7.44
N LEU A 135 3.76 1.06 8.56
CA LEU A 135 4.44 -0.17 8.99
C LEU A 135 4.22 -1.30 7.98
N ASN A 136 3.00 -1.42 7.45
CA ASN A 136 2.67 -2.47 6.49
C ASN A 136 3.54 -2.36 5.23
N LEU A 137 3.60 -1.16 4.64
CA LEU A 137 4.40 -0.87 3.46
C LEU A 137 5.89 -1.10 3.73
N PHE A 138 6.38 -0.68 4.91
CA PHE A 138 7.75 -0.92 5.30
C PHE A 138 8.11 -2.41 5.31
N PHE A 139 7.31 -3.26 5.98
CA PHE A 139 7.60 -4.70 6.02
C PHE A 139 7.39 -5.40 4.68
N LEU A 140 6.46 -4.94 3.85
CA LEU A 140 6.36 -5.42 2.47
C LEU A 140 7.65 -5.16 1.71
N ASP A 141 8.22 -3.96 1.86
CA ASP A 141 9.48 -3.59 1.23
C ASP A 141 10.67 -4.38 1.75
N GLU A 142 10.76 -4.63 3.07
CA GLU A 142 11.80 -5.48 3.66
C GLU A 142 11.69 -6.93 3.16
N ILE A 143 10.48 -7.50 3.14
CA ILE A 143 10.24 -8.86 2.62
C ILE A 143 10.61 -8.92 1.13
N ALA A 144 10.16 -7.95 0.32
CA ALA A 144 10.49 -7.89 -1.10
C ALA A 144 12.00 -7.79 -1.34
N ARG A 145 12.69 -6.97 -0.53
CA ARG A 145 14.15 -6.82 -0.59
C ARG A 145 14.85 -8.14 -0.26
N TYR A 146 14.36 -8.87 0.75
CA TYR A 146 14.95 -10.14 1.14
C TYR A 146 14.84 -11.16 0.02
N ILE A 147 13.62 -11.33 -0.52
CA ILE A 147 13.34 -12.28 -1.59
C ILE A 147 14.10 -11.92 -2.87
N ASN A 148 14.30 -10.63 -3.16
CA ASN A 148 15.10 -10.20 -4.30
C ASN A 148 16.60 -10.52 -4.13
N LYS A 149 17.14 -10.43 -2.91
CA LYS A 149 18.56 -10.64 -2.65
C LYS A 149 18.92 -12.11 -2.44
N PHE A 150 18.10 -12.85 -1.72
CA PHE A 150 18.41 -14.21 -1.24
C PHE A 150 17.40 -15.26 -1.72
N GLY A 151 16.29 -14.83 -2.33
CA GLY A 151 15.21 -15.73 -2.73
C GLY A 151 15.31 -16.23 -4.16
N ARG A 152 14.16 -16.52 -4.77
CA ARG A 152 14.09 -16.97 -6.17
C ARG A 152 14.59 -15.87 -7.12
N PRO A 153 15.20 -16.23 -8.25
CA PRO A 153 15.57 -15.28 -9.29
C PRO A 153 14.38 -14.39 -9.69
N PHE A 154 14.66 -13.13 -9.91
CA PHE A 154 13.67 -12.17 -10.39
C PHE A 154 13.34 -12.46 -11.87
N ASN A 155 12.04 -12.53 -12.20
CA ASN A 155 11.59 -12.69 -13.59
C ASN A 155 11.00 -11.36 -14.11
N PRO A 156 11.73 -10.61 -14.96
CA PRO A 156 11.21 -9.36 -15.51
C PRO A 156 10.06 -9.57 -16.50
N HIS A 157 9.97 -10.74 -17.14
CA HIS A 157 9.06 -11.05 -18.25
C HIS A 157 7.82 -11.85 -17.82
N LEU A 158 7.40 -11.73 -16.56
CA LEU A 158 6.18 -12.36 -16.05
C LEU A 158 4.95 -11.91 -16.87
N THR A 159 4.12 -12.84 -17.34
CA THR A 159 2.93 -12.50 -18.13
C THR A 159 1.72 -12.16 -17.24
N PRO A 160 0.68 -11.47 -17.77
CA PRO A 160 -0.56 -11.22 -17.02
C PRO A 160 -1.24 -12.49 -16.51
N GLU A 161 -1.19 -13.60 -17.26
CA GLU A 161 -1.77 -14.88 -16.89
C GLU A 161 -1.03 -15.51 -15.71
N GLU A 162 0.31 -15.51 -15.77
CA GLU A 162 1.17 -15.99 -14.69
C GLU A 162 0.99 -15.15 -13.42
N PHE A 163 0.84 -13.84 -13.58
CA PHE A 163 0.49 -12.95 -12.47
C PHE A 163 -0.90 -13.26 -11.91
N ALA A 164 -1.90 -13.47 -12.77
CA ALA A 164 -3.27 -13.77 -12.37
C ALA A 164 -3.38 -15.08 -11.57
N ALA A 165 -2.56 -16.07 -11.90
CA ALA A 165 -2.50 -17.37 -11.21
C ALA A 165 -1.99 -17.27 -9.75
N LYS A 166 -1.26 -16.21 -9.39
CA LYS A 166 -0.78 -16.00 -8.01
C LYS A 166 -1.93 -15.68 -7.06
N ASN A 167 -1.80 -16.10 -5.80
CA ASN A 167 -2.71 -15.66 -4.74
C ASN A 167 -2.50 -14.16 -4.42
N SER A 168 -3.44 -13.54 -3.70
CA SER A 168 -3.39 -12.08 -3.44
C SER A 168 -2.11 -11.62 -2.72
N PRO A 169 -1.62 -12.32 -1.68
CA PRO A 169 -0.35 -11.94 -1.04
C PRO A 169 0.84 -11.98 -1.99
N LEU A 170 0.96 -13.03 -2.81
CA LEU A 170 2.04 -13.17 -3.76
C LEU A 170 1.95 -12.17 -4.91
N LYS A 171 0.74 -11.78 -5.33
CA LYS A 171 0.54 -10.68 -6.29
C LYS A 171 1.15 -9.39 -5.77
N LEU A 172 0.85 -9.03 -4.53
CA LEU A 172 1.37 -7.80 -3.93
C LEU A 172 2.88 -7.86 -3.72
N LEU A 173 3.40 -8.98 -3.22
CA LEU A 173 4.84 -9.20 -3.10
C LEU A 173 5.54 -9.07 -4.45
N GLU A 174 4.99 -9.66 -5.50
CA GLU A 174 5.59 -9.59 -6.83
C GLU A 174 5.60 -8.15 -7.37
N LEU A 175 4.52 -7.37 -7.19
CA LEU A 175 4.51 -5.96 -7.55
C LEU A 175 5.55 -5.15 -6.75
N ALA A 176 5.70 -5.40 -5.45
CA ALA A 176 6.72 -4.75 -4.63
C ALA A 176 8.14 -5.10 -5.10
N ARG A 177 8.41 -6.38 -5.37
CA ARG A 177 9.70 -6.84 -5.92
C ARG A 177 10.03 -6.16 -7.24
N ARG A 178 9.05 -6.09 -8.16
CA ARG A 178 9.20 -5.44 -9.48
C ARG A 178 9.49 -3.95 -9.34
N ARG A 179 8.80 -3.24 -8.44
CA ARG A 179 9.07 -1.82 -8.17
C ARG A 179 10.49 -1.56 -7.66
N GLN A 180 11.03 -2.48 -6.85
CA GLN A 180 12.39 -2.36 -6.34
C GLN A 180 13.46 -2.67 -7.42
N GLN A 181 13.21 -3.64 -8.30
CA GLN A 181 14.18 -4.06 -9.33
C GLN A 181 14.13 -3.21 -10.61
N LEU A 182 12.93 -2.81 -11.04
CA LEU A 182 12.70 -2.15 -12.33
C LEU A 182 12.35 -0.66 -12.19
N GLY A 183 12.11 -0.18 -10.98
CA GLY A 183 11.77 1.23 -10.70
C GLY A 183 10.27 1.48 -10.47
N LYS A 184 9.93 2.74 -10.18
CA LYS A 184 8.59 3.11 -9.69
C LYS A 184 7.58 3.46 -10.79
N ASP A 185 8.05 3.77 -11.99
CA ASP A 185 7.25 4.33 -13.09
C ASP A 185 6.81 3.27 -14.12
N LEU A 186 6.77 2.00 -13.72
CA LEU A 186 6.45 0.85 -14.58
C LEU A 186 5.11 1.02 -15.29
N ILE A 187 4.12 1.63 -14.64
CA ILE A 187 2.81 1.85 -15.24
C ILE A 187 2.81 2.74 -16.49
N LEU A 188 3.89 3.47 -16.75
CA LEU A 188 4.08 4.30 -17.95
C LEU A 188 4.86 3.56 -19.04
N ASP A 189 5.56 2.48 -18.69
CA ASP A 189 6.33 1.65 -19.63
C ASP A 189 5.43 0.63 -20.30
N ARG A 190 5.25 0.77 -21.63
CA ARG A 190 4.40 -0.08 -22.47
C ARG A 190 4.83 -1.55 -22.52
N ASN A 191 6.09 -1.83 -22.19
CA ASN A 191 6.64 -3.18 -22.18
C ASN A 191 6.59 -3.83 -20.79
N SER A 192 6.07 -3.11 -19.79
CA SER A 192 5.95 -3.63 -18.43
C SER A 192 4.66 -4.42 -18.23
N LEU A 193 4.72 -5.40 -17.32
CA LEU A 193 3.55 -6.08 -16.82
C LEU A 193 2.55 -5.09 -16.22
N GLU A 194 3.02 -4.08 -15.49
CA GLU A 194 2.17 -3.09 -14.81
C GLU A 194 1.30 -2.31 -15.79
N PHE A 195 1.85 -1.93 -16.93
CA PHE A 195 1.08 -1.28 -18.00
C PHE A 195 0.02 -2.21 -18.57
N ASP A 196 0.36 -3.47 -18.84
CA ASP A 196 -0.59 -4.47 -19.33
C ASP A 196 -1.71 -4.77 -18.31
N LEU A 197 -1.36 -4.94 -17.03
CA LEU A 197 -2.32 -5.16 -15.94
C LEU A 197 -3.26 -3.97 -15.77
N LYS A 198 -2.76 -2.74 -15.94
CA LYS A 198 -3.60 -1.54 -15.94
C LYS A 198 -4.59 -1.57 -17.10
N ARG A 199 -4.11 -1.81 -18.33
CA ARG A 199 -4.95 -1.87 -19.54
C ARG A 199 -6.04 -2.94 -19.44
N LEU A 200 -5.74 -4.08 -18.81
CA LEU A 200 -6.67 -5.18 -18.58
C LEU A 200 -7.63 -4.94 -17.40
N GLY A 201 -7.51 -3.81 -16.70
CA GLY A 201 -8.33 -3.46 -15.54
C GLY A 201 -8.12 -4.37 -14.33
N VAL A 202 -6.97 -5.04 -14.23
CA VAL A 202 -6.69 -6.02 -13.16
C VAL A 202 -6.58 -5.32 -11.81
N PHE A 203 -5.92 -4.16 -11.75
CA PHE A 203 -5.76 -3.41 -10.49
C PHE A 203 -7.10 -2.99 -9.89
N ASN A 204 -8.04 -2.53 -10.71
CA ASN A 204 -9.39 -2.19 -10.25
C ASN A 204 -10.09 -3.41 -9.63
N LYS A 205 -10.11 -4.54 -10.33
CA LYS A 205 -10.71 -5.80 -9.85
C LYS A 205 -10.07 -6.34 -8.57
N VAL A 206 -8.76 -6.17 -8.41
CA VAL A 206 -8.03 -6.62 -7.22
C VAL A 206 -8.29 -5.68 -6.04
N SER A 207 -8.35 -4.37 -6.29
CA SER A 207 -8.61 -3.35 -5.25
C SER A 207 -9.99 -3.51 -4.60
N GLU A 208 -11.00 -3.93 -5.35
CA GLU A 208 -12.36 -4.14 -4.84
C GLU A 208 -12.44 -5.25 -3.78
N LYS A 209 -11.49 -6.20 -3.79
CA LYS A 209 -11.53 -7.38 -2.91
C LYS A 209 -10.87 -7.15 -1.55
N ASN A 210 -9.96 -6.19 -1.42
CA ASN A 210 -9.22 -5.96 -0.19
C ASN A 210 -8.79 -4.49 -0.07
N LYS A 211 -9.24 -3.82 1.00
CA LYS A 211 -8.97 -2.40 1.27
C LYS A 211 -7.48 -2.10 1.41
N LEU A 212 -6.72 -2.98 2.05
CA LEU A 212 -5.27 -2.81 2.22
C LEU A 212 -4.57 -2.88 0.86
N ILE A 213 -4.96 -3.83 0.00
CA ILE A 213 -4.42 -3.90 -1.37
C ILE A 213 -4.81 -2.65 -2.18
N ALA A 214 -6.02 -2.14 -2.01
CA ALA A 214 -6.41 -0.87 -2.64
C ALA A 214 -5.52 0.29 -2.20
N GLN A 215 -5.19 0.40 -0.91
CA GLN A 215 -4.26 1.41 -0.39
C GLN A 215 -2.86 1.30 -1.03
N TYR A 216 -2.33 0.09 -1.18
CA TYR A 216 -1.06 -0.13 -1.90
C TYR A 216 -1.10 0.34 -3.35
N LEU A 217 -2.14 -0.07 -4.07
CA LEU A 217 -2.29 0.29 -5.48
C LEU A 217 -2.53 1.80 -5.66
N ASP A 218 -3.16 2.48 -4.71
CA ASP A 218 -3.29 3.94 -4.72
C ASP A 218 -1.95 4.64 -4.42
N GLU A 219 -1.24 4.20 -3.37
CA GLU A 219 0.09 4.71 -3.01
C GLU A 219 1.09 4.56 -4.18
N TRP A 220 1.03 3.45 -4.91
CA TRP A 220 1.85 3.21 -6.09
C TRP A 220 1.31 3.86 -7.36
N LYS A 221 0.18 4.56 -7.30
CA LYS A 221 -0.51 5.22 -8.42
C LYS A 221 -0.91 4.25 -9.54
N TYR A 222 -1.21 3.00 -9.18
CA TYR A 222 -1.62 1.95 -10.09
C TYR A 222 -3.13 1.94 -10.36
N LEU A 223 -3.91 2.53 -9.47
CA LEU A 223 -5.34 2.74 -9.70
C LEU A 223 -5.58 3.90 -10.65
N GLU A 224 -6.50 3.70 -11.58
CA GLU A 224 -7.03 4.82 -12.35
C GLU A 224 -7.88 5.68 -11.42
N LYS A 225 -7.44 6.93 -11.21
CA LYS A 225 -8.29 8.00 -10.70
C LYS A 225 -9.34 8.26 -11.77
N SER A 226 -10.37 7.43 -11.78
CA SER A 226 -11.57 7.71 -12.53
C SER A 226 -12.16 8.97 -11.93
N ASP A 227 -12.03 10.09 -12.65
CA ASP A 227 -12.82 11.28 -12.38
C ASP A 227 -14.27 10.82 -12.22
N PHE A 228 -14.94 11.30 -11.18
CA PHE A 228 -16.35 11.00 -10.91
C PHE A 228 -17.22 11.06 -12.19
N LEU A 229 -16.87 11.92 -13.14
CA LEU A 229 -17.46 12.08 -14.46
C LEU A 229 -17.33 10.84 -15.38
N SER A 230 -16.22 10.09 -15.36
CA SER A 230 -16.06 8.88 -16.17
C SER A 230 -16.88 7.71 -15.62
N LYS A 231 -16.96 7.59 -14.28
CA LYS A 231 -17.88 6.67 -13.59
C LYS A 231 -19.34 7.03 -13.85
N LEU A 232 -19.69 8.32 -13.80
CA LEU A 232 -21.03 8.82 -14.12
C LEU A 232 -21.38 8.62 -15.61
N LYS A 233 -20.43 8.83 -16.53
CA LYS A 233 -20.61 8.60 -17.97
C LYS A 233 -20.83 7.12 -18.28
N ASN A 234 -20.07 6.22 -17.65
CA ASN A 234 -20.24 4.78 -17.84
C ASN A 234 -21.60 4.34 -17.28
N TRP A 235 -21.97 4.79 -16.08
CA TRP A 235 -23.29 4.55 -15.50
C TRP A 235 -24.43 5.11 -16.37
N LEU A 236 -24.32 6.36 -16.84
CA LEU A 236 -25.29 6.98 -17.75
C LEU A 236 -25.35 6.29 -19.12
N SER A 237 -24.25 5.72 -19.60
CA SER A 237 -24.24 4.98 -20.87
C SER A 237 -24.94 3.63 -20.75
N GLU A 238 -24.76 2.94 -19.63
CA GLU A 238 -25.49 1.70 -19.31
C GLU A 238 -26.98 1.96 -19.04
N PHE A 239 -27.29 3.05 -18.33
CA PHE A 239 -28.66 3.48 -18.08
C PHE A 239 -29.34 3.98 -19.36
N GLY A 240 -28.62 4.74 -20.19
CA GLY A 240 -29.07 5.27 -21.48
C GLY A 240 -29.31 4.18 -22.52
N GLY A 241 -28.50 3.11 -22.54
CA GLY A 241 -28.76 1.94 -23.38
C GLY A 241 -30.03 1.19 -23.00
N LYS A 242 -30.34 1.11 -21.69
CA LYS A 242 -31.57 0.47 -21.18
C LYS A 242 -32.81 1.37 -21.32
N ILE A 243 -32.65 2.67 -21.19
CA ILE A 243 -33.73 3.66 -21.37
C ILE A 243 -34.04 3.89 -22.86
N GLY A 244 -33.02 3.99 -23.72
CA GLY A 244 -33.20 4.19 -25.16
C GLY A 244 -34.07 3.11 -25.81
N GLY A 245 -33.95 1.85 -25.36
CA GLY A 245 -34.82 0.76 -25.80
C GLY A 245 -36.27 0.80 -25.29
N ALA A 246 -36.53 1.52 -24.18
CA ALA A 246 -37.88 1.68 -23.62
C ALA A 246 -38.62 2.91 -24.18
N PHE A 247 -37.90 3.88 -24.74
CA PHE A 247 -38.46 5.14 -25.27
C PHE A 247 -38.71 5.14 -26.79
N THR A 248 -38.29 4.11 -27.52
CA THR A 248 -38.56 3.98 -28.97
C THR A 248 -40.02 3.61 -29.28
N SER A 249 -40.81 3.21 -28.28
CA SER A 249 -42.23 2.91 -28.44
C SER A 249 -43.09 3.82 -27.56
N PHE A 250 -43.70 4.83 -28.20
CA PHE A 250 -44.62 5.79 -27.58
C PHE A 250 -45.82 5.10 -26.88
N LYS A 251 -46.18 3.89 -27.33
CA LYS A 251 -47.25 3.05 -26.76
C LYS A 251 -46.88 2.47 -25.38
N TYR A 252 -45.60 2.15 -25.14
CA TYR A 252 -45.13 1.68 -23.83
C TYR A 252 -44.90 2.84 -22.86
N PHE A 253 -44.48 3.99 -23.36
CA PHE A 253 -44.33 5.21 -22.55
C PHE A 253 -45.66 5.68 -21.93
N SER A 254 -46.75 5.67 -22.71
CA SER A 254 -48.07 6.06 -22.18
C SER A 254 -48.62 5.09 -21.12
N LEU A 255 -48.32 3.79 -21.24
CA LEU A 255 -48.67 2.75 -20.26
C LEU A 255 -47.90 2.90 -18.93
N VAL A 256 -46.63 3.28 -18.97
CA VAL A 256 -45.81 3.51 -17.77
C VAL A 256 -46.22 4.78 -17.02
N ILE A 257 -46.67 5.81 -17.74
CA ILE A 257 -47.21 7.04 -17.13
C ILE A 257 -48.58 6.79 -16.47
N THR A 258 -49.40 5.90 -17.01
CA THR A 258 -50.76 5.63 -16.50
C THR A 258 -50.81 4.58 -15.38
N GLN A 259 -49.84 3.65 -15.29
CA GLN A 259 -49.81 2.63 -14.23
C GLN A 259 -48.77 2.92 -13.13
N ARG A 260 -49.21 3.62 -12.07
CA ARG A 260 -48.66 3.64 -10.69
C ARG A 260 -47.15 3.91 -10.46
N LYS A 261 -46.35 4.31 -11.45
CA LYS A 261 -44.93 4.70 -11.26
C LYS A 261 -44.58 6.12 -11.69
N ALA A 262 -45.56 7.02 -11.82
CA ALA A 262 -45.32 8.45 -12.04
C ALA A 262 -44.39 9.06 -10.97
N ALA A 263 -44.50 8.58 -9.72
CA ALA A 263 -43.60 8.98 -8.63
C ALA A 263 -42.14 8.62 -8.91
N TYR A 264 -41.84 7.42 -9.42
CA TYR A 264 -40.45 7.04 -9.73
C TYR A 264 -39.88 7.86 -10.88
N LEU A 265 -40.67 8.11 -11.93
CA LEU A 265 -40.26 9.01 -13.02
C LEU A 265 -40.01 10.43 -12.50
N PHE A 266 -40.89 10.94 -11.65
CA PHE A 266 -40.74 12.26 -11.01
C PHE A 266 -39.49 12.34 -10.13
N TYR A 267 -39.25 11.34 -9.27
CA TYR A 267 -38.04 11.27 -8.44
C TYR A 267 -36.78 11.11 -9.29
N SER A 268 -36.80 10.32 -10.36
CA SER A 268 -35.68 10.23 -11.30
C SER A 268 -35.40 11.56 -11.99
N LEU A 269 -36.43 12.29 -12.41
CA LEU A 269 -36.30 13.62 -13.00
C LEU A 269 -35.76 14.65 -12.01
N ILE A 270 -36.21 14.61 -10.75
CA ILE A 270 -35.69 15.45 -9.67
C ILE A 270 -34.23 15.14 -9.38
N ILE A 271 -33.85 13.86 -9.31
CA ILE A 271 -32.45 13.45 -9.08
C ILE A 271 -31.57 13.94 -10.24
N ILE A 272 -32.04 13.81 -11.48
CA ILE A 272 -31.33 14.34 -12.66
C ILE A 272 -31.21 15.87 -12.59
N LEU A 273 -32.28 16.57 -12.18
CA LEU A 273 -32.27 18.03 -12.01
C LEU A 273 -31.26 18.47 -10.93
N PHE A 274 -31.20 17.77 -9.79
CA PHE A 274 -30.24 18.06 -8.74
C PHE A 274 -28.79 17.76 -9.16
N LEU A 275 -28.57 16.69 -9.93
CA LEU A 275 -27.26 16.39 -10.51
C LEU A 275 -26.84 17.47 -11.52
N LEU A 276 -27.76 17.96 -12.35
CA LEU A 276 -27.51 19.07 -13.28
C LEU A 276 -27.20 20.37 -12.53
N LEU A 277 -27.95 20.70 -11.47
CA LEU A 277 -27.70 21.87 -10.63
C LEU A 277 -26.35 21.77 -9.91
N ALA A 278 -25.98 20.59 -9.40
CA ALA A 278 -24.71 20.34 -8.72
C ALA A 278 -23.50 20.50 -9.65
N VAL A 279 -23.67 20.31 -10.96
CA VAL A 279 -22.61 20.55 -11.96
C VAL A 279 -22.64 22.01 -12.47
N TYR A 280 -23.83 22.55 -12.71
CA TYR A 280 -24.01 23.88 -13.28
C TYR A 280 -23.59 25.00 -12.31
N ILE A 281 -23.99 24.90 -11.04
CA ILE A 281 -23.71 25.94 -10.04
C ILE A 281 -22.19 26.15 -9.83
N PRO A 282 -21.36 25.12 -9.60
CA PRO A 282 -19.92 25.31 -9.45
C PRO A 282 -19.24 25.83 -10.72
N SER A 283 -19.69 25.41 -11.89
CA SER A 283 -19.17 25.89 -13.18
C SER A 283 -19.40 27.39 -13.35
N LYS A 284 -20.65 27.84 -13.15
CA LYS A 284 -21.03 29.27 -13.19
C LYS A 284 -20.33 30.10 -12.11
N TRP A 285 -20.11 29.51 -10.93
CA TRP A 285 -19.43 30.21 -9.83
C TRP A 285 -17.93 30.38 -10.08
N ARG A 286 -17.30 29.40 -10.76
CA ARG A 286 -15.91 29.47 -11.21
C ARG A 286 -15.70 30.54 -12.28
N GLU A 287 -16.63 30.64 -13.23
CA GLU A 287 -16.62 31.66 -14.26
C GLU A 287 -16.72 33.06 -13.63
N ASN A 288 -17.66 33.25 -12.70
CA ASN A 288 -17.92 34.53 -12.05
C ASN A 288 -16.78 34.94 -11.08
N SER A 289 -16.11 33.97 -10.45
CA SER A 289 -14.96 34.25 -9.59
C SER A 289 -13.72 34.62 -10.40
N GLN A 290 -13.51 33.98 -11.56
CA GLN A 290 -12.47 34.37 -12.51
C GLN A 290 -12.69 35.79 -13.06
N THR A 291 -13.91 36.14 -13.45
CA THR A 291 -14.20 37.51 -13.93
C THR A 291 -13.94 38.57 -12.86
N LYS A 292 -14.31 38.29 -11.60
CA LYS A 292 -14.03 39.20 -10.47
C LYS A 292 -12.53 39.30 -10.16
N PHE A 293 -11.80 38.20 -10.29
CA PHE A 293 -10.34 38.17 -10.10
C PHE A 293 -9.63 38.99 -11.18
N GLU A 294 -10.02 38.87 -12.44
CA GLU A 294 -9.48 39.66 -13.55
C GLU A 294 -9.78 41.16 -13.40
N GLN A 295 -10.98 41.51 -12.92
CA GLN A 295 -11.34 42.90 -12.62
C GLN A 295 -10.51 43.47 -11.46
N LEU A 296 -10.22 42.68 -10.43
CA LEU A 296 -9.35 43.09 -9.32
C LEU A 296 -7.90 43.23 -9.78
N GLN A 297 -7.42 42.34 -10.64
CA GLN A 297 -6.06 42.41 -11.20
C GLN A 297 -5.87 43.64 -12.09
N LYS A 298 -6.87 43.98 -12.91
CA LYS A 298 -6.89 45.23 -13.69
C LYS A 298 -6.87 46.47 -12.80
N ARG A 299 -7.68 46.51 -11.74
CA ARG A 299 -7.68 47.62 -10.78
C ARG A 299 -6.36 47.73 -10.02
N ALA A 300 -5.74 46.61 -9.65
CA ALA A 300 -4.43 46.60 -9.00
C ALA A 300 -3.31 47.10 -9.92
N SER A 301 -3.39 46.83 -11.23
CA SER A 301 -2.45 47.36 -12.23
C SER A 301 -2.68 48.84 -12.61
N GLU A 302 -3.86 49.40 -12.31
CA GLU A 302 -4.19 50.81 -12.54
C GLU A 302 -3.85 51.72 -11.35
N ILE A 303 -3.43 51.16 -10.20
CA ILE A 303 -2.90 51.96 -9.08
C ILE A 303 -1.43 52.29 -9.40
N PRO A 304 -1.07 53.56 -9.64
CA PRO A 304 0.32 53.92 -9.89
C PRO A 304 1.14 53.66 -8.63
N SER A 305 2.23 52.91 -8.74
CA SER A 305 3.28 52.84 -7.73
C SER A 305 3.98 54.20 -7.64
N GLY A 306 3.39 55.13 -6.90
CA GLY A 306 3.88 56.50 -6.84
C GLY A 306 3.11 57.41 -5.89
N SER A 307 3.31 57.25 -4.58
CA SER A 307 3.52 58.39 -3.69
C SER A 307 4.48 58.00 -2.58
N GLY A 308 5.77 57.98 -2.94
CA GLY A 308 6.80 58.22 -1.96
C GLY A 308 6.75 59.70 -1.56
N ARG A 309 6.42 59.95 -0.31
CA ARG A 309 7.03 60.96 0.56
C ARG A 309 6.82 60.51 2.00
#